data_AF-A0AAU7DQF1-F1
#
_entry.id   AF-A0AAU7DQF1-F1
#
_cell.length_a   1.000
_cell.length_b   1.000
_cell.length_c   1.000
_cell.angle_alpha   90.00
_cell.angle_beta   90.00
_cell.angle_gamma   90.00
#
_symmetry.space_group_name_H-M   'P 1'
#
loop_
_entity.id
_entity.type
_entity.pdbx_description
1 polymer ?
#
loop_
_entity_poly.entity_id
_entity_poly.type
_entity_poly.pdbx_seq_one_letter_code
_entity_poly.pdbx_strand_id
1 'polypeptide(L)'
;MKHLVHIALFCLVATSLHAQAVDTTVCDVLKDPSSFNGKTVRIKATVSSGFDEFIIKAEDCKYHIGGIWLAYPEGTKAKSGPVALLQLQPAANFAGTVAPADRAPITLDKSKDFKQFDSLLAAPYKGNNMCLGCTKSEVGATLIGRIDAVKPDMRRDAAGKIIDITGFGNLNAYPVRLVLQSVTDATAREIDYSKSAAITKSETSTDSPSGDATASVHAFAKVFGASSPLGDQVERAAAAFGKQGEDNGVTVVFSGMNEASLRLEQKGSHASPDGVLYNCTFDSSRLKGNALALAIAHMGEHVADIRDPKASSETLYGLENRGWITTALTAIGARQKSLTIPGGYLIWNAAWPPADINKLSSDALSEFLKSQALLQ
;
A
#
# COMPACT_ATOMS: atom_id res chain seq x y z
N MET A 1 71.06 -8.26 33.06
CA MET A 1 70.14 -9.06 32.22
C MET A 1 68.74 -8.83 32.78
N LYS A 2 68.06 -7.71 32.46
CA LYS A 2 67.21 -7.45 31.28
C LYS A 2 66.19 -8.58 31.03
N HIS A 3 64.94 -8.37 31.45
CA HIS A 3 63.72 -8.34 30.62
C HIS A 3 62.47 -8.48 31.52
N LEU A 4 61.85 -7.34 31.87
CA LEU A 4 60.49 -7.26 32.39
C LEU A 4 59.60 -6.80 31.24
N VAL A 5 58.82 -7.72 30.67
CA VAL A 5 57.86 -7.46 29.60
C VAL A 5 56.52 -7.18 30.26
N HIS A 6 56.07 -5.93 30.23
CA HIS A 6 54.71 -5.53 30.60
C HIS A 6 53.81 -5.65 29.37
N ILE A 7 52.92 -6.64 29.38
CA ILE A 7 51.83 -6.76 28.40
C ILE A 7 50.68 -5.87 28.88
N ALA A 8 50.56 -4.69 28.27
CA ALA A 8 49.41 -3.82 28.44
C ALA A 8 48.24 -4.36 27.60
N LEU A 9 47.29 -5.01 28.28
CA LEU A 9 46.01 -5.45 27.70
C LEU A 9 45.11 -4.21 27.48
N PHE A 10 45.18 -3.61 26.30
CA PHE A 10 44.23 -2.58 25.87
C PHE A 10 42.87 -3.24 25.62
N CYS A 11 41.99 -3.22 26.63
CA CYS A 11 40.56 -3.45 26.43
C CYS A 11 40.01 -2.32 25.55
N LEU A 12 39.94 -2.56 24.23
CA LEU A 12 39.09 -1.82 23.30
C LEU A 12 37.64 -2.11 23.69
N VAL A 13 37.14 -1.40 24.70
CA VAL A 13 35.71 -1.22 24.92
C VAL A 13 35.24 -0.35 23.76
N ALA A 14 34.93 -0.99 22.64
CA ALA A 14 34.11 -0.40 21.60
C ALA A 14 32.73 -0.16 22.23
N THR A 15 32.58 0.97 22.92
CA THR A 15 31.28 1.53 23.21
C THR A 15 30.65 1.79 21.86
N SER A 16 29.80 0.86 21.43
CA SER A 16 28.94 1.04 20.29
C SER A 16 28.06 2.25 20.62
N LEU A 17 28.51 3.44 20.19
CA LEU A 17 27.68 4.64 20.10
C LEU A 17 26.48 4.23 19.25
N HIS A 18 25.42 3.78 19.91
CA HIS A 18 24.12 3.67 19.28
C HIS A 18 23.81 5.09 18.85
N ALA A 19 23.82 5.32 17.53
CA ALA A 19 23.49 6.63 16.97
C ALA A 19 22.17 7.08 17.61
N GLN A 20 22.24 8.15 18.39
CA GLN A 20 21.09 8.63 19.14
C GLN A 20 20.01 9.02 18.14
N ALA A 21 18.80 8.49 18.33
CA ALA A 21 17.67 8.84 17.48
C ALA A 21 17.44 10.37 17.51
N VAL A 22 17.25 10.97 16.34
CA VAL A 22 16.95 12.39 16.21
C VAL A 22 15.45 12.60 16.42
N ASP A 23 15.07 13.39 17.41
CA ASP A 23 13.66 13.77 17.61
C ASP A 23 13.21 14.69 16.47
N THR A 24 12.10 14.36 15.82
CA THR A 24 11.56 15.12 14.68
C THR A 24 10.05 14.92 14.53
N THR A 25 9.45 15.61 13.57
CA THR A 25 8.03 15.49 13.23
C THR A 25 7.84 14.92 11.82
N VAL A 26 6.63 14.45 11.53
CA VAL A 26 6.28 14.01 10.17
C VAL A 26 6.45 15.16 9.16
N CYS A 27 6.04 16.39 9.53
CA CYS A 27 6.13 17.54 8.65
C CYS A 27 7.58 17.95 8.36
N ASP A 28 8.48 17.88 9.34
CA ASP A 28 9.89 18.21 9.13
C ASP A 28 10.55 17.23 8.15
N VAL A 29 10.24 15.93 8.30
CA VAL A 29 10.75 14.90 7.39
C VAL A 29 10.20 15.09 5.97
N LEU A 30 8.91 15.38 5.81
CA LEU A 30 8.32 15.61 4.48
C LEU A 30 8.79 16.93 3.84
N LYS A 31 9.15 17.94 4.65
CA LYS A 31 9.67 19.22 4.18
C LYS A 31 11.05 19.09 3.53
N ASP A 32 11.94 18.33 4.16
CA ASP A 32 13.29 18.10 3.67
C ASP A 32 13.69 16.63 3.86
N PRO A 33 13.15 15.72 3.03
CA PRO A 33 13.44 14.29 3.13
C PRO A 33 14.93 13.97 3.05
N SER A 34 15.67 14.76 2.27
CA SER A 34 17.10 14.55 2.02
C SER A 34 17.94 14.72 3.29
N SER A 35 17.55 15.66 4.17
CA SER A 35 18.23 15.90 5.44
C SER A 35 18.06 14.75 6.45
N PHE A 36 17.08 13.87 6.26
CA PHE A 36 16.82 12.71 7.12
C PHE A 36 17.22 11.37 6.51
N ASN A 37 17.55 11.32 5.21
CA ASN A 37 17.87 10.07 4.53
C ASN A 37 19.00 9.29 5.25
N GLY A 38 18.74 8.04 5.60
CA GLY A 38 19.64 7.15 6.33
C GLY A 38 19.70 7.39 7.85
N LYS A 39 19.06 8.43 8.39
CA LYS A 39 19.07 8.73 9.84
C LYS A 39 18.02 7.92 10.59
N THR A 40 18.35 7.50 11.80
CA THR A 40 17.38 7.00 12.77
C THR A 40 16.70 8.18 13.46
N VAL A 41 15.38 8.24 13.39
CA VAL A 41 14.55 9.31 13.95
C VAL A 41 13.59 8.76 15.00
N ARG A 42 13.09 9.65 15.86
CA ARG A 42 11.96 9.41 16.77
C ARG A 42 10.82 10.35 16.40
N ILE A 43 9.66 9.79 16.08
CA ILE A 43 8.46 10.52 15.66
C ILE A 43 7.27 10.06 16.50
N LYS A 44 6.54 11.00 17.11
CA LYS A 44 5.22 10.73 17.71
C LYS A 44 4.13 11.10 16.71
N ALA A 45 3.32 10.12 16.29
CA ALA A 45 2.34 10.33 15.22
C ALA A 45 1.20 9.28 15.24
N THR A 46 0.20 9.51 14.39
CA THR A 46 -0.87 8.56 14.10
C THR A 46 -0.46 7.67 12.92
N VAL A 47 -0.60 6.36 13.09
CA VAL A 47 -0.38 5.34 12.05
C VAL A 47 -1.72 4.81 11.57
N SER A 48 -1.84 4.65 10.26
CA SER A 48 -2.98 4.02 9.60
C SER A 48 -2.51 2.80 8.80
N SER A 49 -3.37 1.79 8.76
CA SER A 49 -3.29 0.62 7.89
C SER A 49 -4.66 0.46 7.24
N GLY A 50 -4.69 0.27 5.93
CA GLY A 50 -5.91 0.29 5.14
C GLY A 50 -5.88 -0.73 4.01
N PHE A 51 -6.50 -0.35 2.89
CA PHE A 51 -6.55 -1.21 1.71
C PHE A 51 -5.17 -1.30 1.04
N ASP A 52 -4.64 -0.17 0.62
CA ASP A 52 -3.35 0.03 -0.04
C ASP A 52 -2.41 0.94 0.77
N GLU A 53 -2.88 1.42 1.92
CA GLU A 53 -2.12 2.27 2.82
C GLU A 53 -1.48 1.49 3.99
N PHE A 54 -0.23 1.80 4.28
CA PHE A 54 0.41 1.57 5.57
C PHE A 54 1.36 2.72 5.87
N ILE A 55 0.86 3.72 6.60
CA ILE A 55 1.44 5.06 6.62
C ILE A 55 1.48 5.66 8.02
N ILE A 56 2.43 6.56 8.22
CA ILE A 56 2.42 7.56 9.28
C ILE A 56 1.74 8.80 8.72
N LYS A 57 0.59 9.17 9.27
CA LYS A 57 -0.23 10.29 8.76
C LYS A 57 0.45 11.62 9.02
N ALA A 58 0.41 12.50 8.02
CA ALA A 58 0.92 13.87 8.10
C ALA A 58 -0.25 14.84 8.25
N GLU A 59 -0.74 15.02 9.48
CA GLU A 59 -1.79 16.00 9.75
C GLU A 59 -1.22 17.41 9.53
N ASP A 60 -1.89 18.22 8.70
CA ASP A 60 -1.62 19.65 8.46
C ASP A 60 -0.27 20.03 7.83
N CYS A 61 0.48 19.09 7.25
CA CYS A 61 1.81 19.40 6.70
C CYS A 61 1.81 20.15 5.35
N LYS A 62 0.65 20.29 4.67
CA LYS A 62 0.48 20.98 3.37
C LYS A 62 1.46 20.50 2.27
N TYR A 63 1.66 19.19 2.14
CA TYR A 63 2.48 18.57 1.09
C TYR A 63 1.64 17.71 0.16
N HIS A 64 2.12 17.52 -1.08
CA HIS A 64 1.47 16.74 -2.14
C HIS A 64 1.20 15.27 -1.78
N ILE A 65 1.91 14.76 -0.77
CA ILE A 65 1.72 13.42 -0.20
C ILE A 65 1.71 13.60 1.31
N GLY A 66 0.54 13.47 1.91
CA GLY A 66 0.22 13.65 3.33
C GLY A 66 0.63 12.48 4.23
N GLY A 67 1.77 11.83 3.97
CA GLY A 67 2.23 10.72 4.80
C GLY A 67 3.62 10.19 4.50
N ILE A 68 4.19 9.48 5.46
CA ILE A 68 5.41 8.68 5.31
C ILE A 68 5.00 7.21 5.22
N TRP A 69 5.48 6.49 4.21
CA TRP A 69 5.23 5.05 4.13
C TRP A 69 5.86 4.33 5.32
N LEU A 70 5.12 3.50 6.03
CA LEU A 70 5.64 2.69 7.11
C LEU A 70 6.08 1.33 6.55
N ALA A 71 7.26 0.88 6.93
CA ALA A 71 7.76 -0.44 6.58
C ALA A 71 8.35 -1.13 7.80
N TYR A 72 8.25 -2.45 7.85
CA TYR A 72 9.06 -3.26 8.74
C TYR A 72 10.37 -3.67 8.07
N PRO A 73 11.40 -4.01 8.86
CA PRO A 73 12.61 -4.59 8.32
C PRO A 73 12.34 -5.86 7.51
N GLU A 74 13.16 -6.12 6.50
CA GLU A 74 13.09 -7.32 5.67
C GLU A 74 13.01 -8.61 6.52
N GLY A 75 12.15 -9.54 6.12
CA GLY A 75 11.90 -10.80 6.82
C GLY A 75 11.04 -10.69 8.09
N THR A 76 10.46 -9.52 8.37
CA THR A 76 9.57 -9.34 9.53
C THR A 76 8.19 -9.93 9.27
N LYS A 77 7.86 -11.00 10.00
CA LYS A 77 6.51 -11.58 10.04
C LYS A 77 5.55 -10.79 10.94
N ALA A 78 5.09 -9.64 10.48
CA ALA A 78 4.06 -8.84 11.17
C ALA A 78 2.66 -9.06 10.57
N LYS A 79 1.63 -8.64 11.29
CA LYS A 79 0.22 -8.84 10.90
C LYS A 79 -0.39 -7.64 10.20
N SER A 80 0.05 -6.43 10.55
CA SER A 80 -0.50 -5.17 10.04
C SER A 80 0.26 -4.67 8.82
N GLY A 81 -0.40 -3.91 7.96
CA GLY A 81 0.10 -3.55 6.64
C GLY A 81 -1.04 -3.21 5.69
N PRO A 82 -0.78 -2.83 4.42
CA PRO A 82 -1.88 -2.77 3.46
C PRO A 82 -2.50 -4.18 3.31
N VAL A 83 -3.69 -4.30 2.72
CA VAL A 83 -4.28 -5.61 2.30
C VAL A 83 -4.12 -5.91 0.82
N ALA A 84 -3.81 -4.91 0.00
CA ALA A 84 -3.34 -5.05 -1.37
C ALA A 84 -2.26 -4.01 -1.64
N LEU A 85 -1.25 -4.35 -2.44
CA LEU A 85 -0.16 -3.44 -2.75
C LEU A 85 0.34 -3.69 -4.16
N LEU A 86 0.46 -2.63 -4.97
CA LEU A 86 1.18 -2.68 -6.23
C LEU A 86 2.53 -1.97 -6.08
N GLN A 87 3.63 -2.71 -6.25
CA GLN A 87 4.98 -2.14 -6.32
C GLN A 87 5.55 -2.32 -7.72
N LEU A 88 6.12 -1.25 -8.25
CA LEU A 88 6.83 -1.26 -9.53
C LEU A 88 8.30 -1.57 -9.30
N GLN A 89 8.84 -2.50 -10.07
CA GLN A 89 10.25 -2.88 -10.00
C GLN A 89 10.87 -2.88 -11.40
N PRO A 90 12.09 -2.36 -11.57
CA PRO A 90 12.84 -2.52 -12.81
C PRO A 90 13.04 -4.00 -13.20
N ALA A 91 12.61 -4.42 -14.39
CA ALA A 91 12.86 -5.77 -14.92
C ALA A 91 14.32 -5.92 -15.39
N ALA A 92 14.78 -7.15 -15.70
CA ALA A 92 16.12 -7.46 -16.20
C ALA A 92 16.48 -6.71 -17.50
N ASN A 93 15.49 -6.37 -18.32
CA ASN A 93 15.60 -5.58 -19.55
C ASN A 93 15.16 -4.10 -19.37
N PHE A 94 15.06 -3.60 -18.12
CA PHE A 94 14.86 -2.18 -17.85
C PHE A 94 15.99 -1.35 -18.45
N ALA A 95 15.61 -0.29 -19.17
CA ALA A 95 16.53 0.57 -19.90
C ALA A 95 17.16 1.66 -19.02
N GLY A 96 16.51 2.00 -17.92
CA GLY A 96 17.02 2.95 -16.94
C GLY A 96 18.13 2.38 -16.05
N THR A 97 18.79 3.28 -15.32
CA THR A 97 19.77 2.93 -14.29
C THR A 97 19.10 2.85 -12.93
N VAL A 98 19.34 1.75 -12.20
CA VAL A 98 18.89 1.60 -10.82
C VAL A 98 20.10 1.74 -9.92
N ALA A 99 20.15 2.80 -9.12
CA ALA A 99 21.17 2.93 -8.10
C ALA A 99 20.72 2.10 -6.87
N PRO A 100 21.44 1.04 -6.50
CA PRO A 100 21.14 0.34 -5.26
C PRO A 100 21.38 1.31 -4.09
N ALA A 101 20.38 1.45 -3.23
CA ALA A 101 20.53 2.24 -2.02
C ALA A 101 21.33 1.44 -0.99
N ASP A 102 22.54 1.88 -0.65
CA ASP A 102 23.30 1.32 0.47
C ASP A 102 22.69 1.82 1.79
N ARG A 103 22.08 0.91 2.55
CA ARG A 103 21.34 1.23 3.77
C ARG A 103 21.71 0.28 4.89
N ALA A 104 22.13 0.84 6.03
CA ALA A 104 22.45 0.08 7.22
C ALA A 104 21.22 -0.72 7.70
N PRO A 105 21.29 -2.06 7.89
CA PRO A 105 20.15 -2.87 8.31
C PRO A 105 19.51 -2.38 9.62
N ILE A 106 18.18 -2.49 9.72
CA ILE A 106 17.43 -2.20 10.94
C ILE A 106 16.93 -3.52 11.52
N THR A 107 17.05 -3.70 12.82
CA THR A 107 16.43 -4.83 13.54
C THR A 107 15.23 -4.32 14.30
N LEU A 108 14.09 -4.97 14.12
CA LEU A 108 12.87 -4.66 14.85
C LEU A 108 12.94 -5.20 16.28
N ASP A 109 12.73 -4.32 17.26
CA ASP A 109 12.45 -4.69 18.64
C ASP A 109 11.03 -5.27 18.76
N LYS A 110 10.96 -6.57 19.07
CA LYS A 110 9.71 -7.34 19.19
C LYS A 110 9.11 -7.24 20.60
N SER A 111 9.15 -6.05 21.17
CA SER A 111 8.64 -5.72 22.51
C SER A 111 7.13 -5.98 22.65
N LYS A 112 6.62 -5.89 23.89
CA LYS A 112 5.17 -5.97 24.13
C LYS A 112 4.43 -4.83 23.42
N ASP A 113 5.02 -3.64 23.39
CA ASP A 113 4.47 -2.46 22.71
C ASP A 113 4.37 -2.69 21.20
N PHE A 114 5.39 -3.30 20.58
CA PHE A 114 5.30 -3.69 19.17
C PHE A 114 4.16 -4.67 18.90
N LYS A 115 4.03 -5.72 19.72
CA LYS A 115 2.96 -6.71 19.54
C LYS A 115 1.57 -6.08 19.69
N GLN A 116 1.42 -5.13 20.61
CA GLN A 116 0.19 -4.37 20.79
C GLN A 116 -0.09 -3.48 19.57
N PHE A 117 0.89 -2.67 19.15
CA PHE A 117 0.83 -1.82 17.97
C PHE A 117 0.39 -2.59 16.72
N ASP A 118 1.10 -3.68 16.40
CA ASP A 118 0.81 -4.54 15.24
C ASP A 118 -0.58 -5.18 15.32
N SER A 119 -0.98 -5.64 16.52
CA SER A 119 -2.30 -6.25 16.69
C SER A 119 -3.45 -5.24 16.57
N LEU A 120 -3.26 -4.00 17.04
CA LEU A 120 -4.26 -2.94 16.93
C LEU A 120 -4.47 -2.52 15.47
N LEU A 121 -3.38 -2.36 14.70
CA LEU A 121 -3.46 -2.01 13.28
C LEU A 121 -4.00 -3.17 12.42
N ALA A 122 -3.70 -4.42 12.77
CA ALA A 122 -4.17 -5.59 12.03
C ALA A 122 -5.64 -5.96 12.30
N ALA A 123 -6.24 -5.41 13.37
CA ALA A 123 -7.60 -5.77 13.76
C ALA A 123 -8.61 -5.31 12.70
N PRO A 124 -9.33 -6.22 12.02
CA PRO A 124 -10.30 -5.84 11.01
C PRO A 124 -11.56 -5.28 11.67
N TYR A 125 -12.21 -4.33 11.00
CA TYR A 125 -13.59 -3.98 11.30
C TYR A 125 -14.50 -5.17 10.94
N LYS A 126 -15.44 -5.52 11.83
CA LYS A 126 -16.40 -6.62 11.64
C LYS A 126 -17.79 -6.04 11.43
N GLY A 127 -18.10 -5.68 10.19
CA GLY A 127 -19.44 -5.28 9.74
C GLY A 127 -20.19 -6.44 9.08
N ASN A 128 -21.47 -6.22 8.80
CA ASN A 128 -22.32 -7.18 8.08
C ASN A 128 -22.16 -7.11 6.55
N ASN A 129 -21.44 -6.09 6.06
CA ASN A 129 -21.23 -5.79 4.66
C ASN A 129 -19.82 -6.09 4.16
N MET A 130 -19.66 -6.11 2.84
CA MET A 130 -18.34 -6.14 2.20
C MET A 130 -17.54 -4.89 2.60
N CYS A 131 -16.40 -5.12 3.24
CA CYS A 131 -15.49 -4.05 3.66
C CYS A 131 -14.08 -4.38 3.17
N LEU A 132 -13.56 -3.56 2.26
CA LEU A 132 -12.27 -3.80 1.63
C LEU A 132 -11.18 -3.03 2.39
N GLY A 133 -10.29 -3.74 3.10
CA GLY A 133 -9.18 -3.11 3.83
C GLY A 133 -9.58 -2.36 5.12
N CYS A 134 -10.81 -2.51 5.60
CA CYS A 134 -11.30 -1.78 6.78
C CYS A 134 -10.68 -2.29 8.08
N THR A 135 -9.84 -1.46 8.69
CA THR A 135 -9.29 -1.69 10.04
C THR A 135 -10.22 -1.12 11.10
N LYS A 136 -10.15 -1.66 12.32
CA LYS A 136 -10.96 -1.20 13.45
C LYS A 136 -10.51 0.18 13.95
N SER A 137 -9.21 0.45 13.88
CA SER A 137 -8.62 1.62 14.52
C SER A 137 -7.37 2.10 13.81
N GLU A 138 -7.13 3.41 13.93
CA GLU A 138 -5.81 4.00 13.75
C GLU A 138 -5.05 3.95 15.07
N VAL A 139 -3.72 4.05 15.04
CA VAL A 139 -2.88 3.92 16.23
C VAL A 139 -1.95 5.10 16.40
N GLY A 140 -2.14 5.88 17.48
CA GLY A 140 -1.16 6.86 17.94
C GLY A 140 0.01 6.15 18.62
N ALA A 141 1.25 6.48 18.26
CA ALA A 141 2.43 5.86 18.85
C ALA A 141 3.68 6.75 18.75
N THR A 142 4.71 6.42 19.53
CA THR A 142 6.07 6.93 19.34
C THR A 142 6.87 5.89 18.56
N LEU A 143 7.30 6.24 17.36
CA LEU A 143 8.01 5.37 16.42
C LEU A 143 9.49 5.74 16.42
N ILE A 144 10.37 4.75 16.52
CA ILE A 144 11.80 4.90 16.23
C ILE A 144 12.11 4.06 15.01
N GLY A 145 12.76 4.66 14.01
CA GLY A 145 13.12 3.95 12.79
C GLY A 145 14.02 4.77 11.88
N ARG A 146 14.53 4.13 10.84
CA ARG A 146 15.37 4.78 9.83
C ARG A 146 14.51 5.42 8.77
N ILE A 147 14.78 6.68 8.42
CA ILE A 147 14.19 7.32 7.26
C ILE A 147 14.96 6.92 6.00
N ASP A 148 14.24 6.40 5.02
CA ASP A 148 14.73 6.29 3.64
C ASP A 148 13.99 7.33 2.81
N ALA A 149 14.73 8.15 2.07
CA ALA A 149 14.15 9.18 1.22
C ALA A 149 14.67 9.08 -0.21
N VAL A 150 13.77 9.30 -1.16
CA VAL A 150 14.06 9.39 -2.60
C VAL A 150 13.16 10.46 -3.21
N LYS A 151 13.54 11.00 -4.36
CA LYS A 151 12.60 11.77 -5.18
C LYS A 151 11.75 10.75 -5.94
N PRO A 152 10.43 10.62 -5.68
CA PRO A 152 9.57 9.69 -6.39
C PRO A 152 9.40 10.21 -7.82
N ASP A 153 9.50 9.31 -8.77
CA ASP A 153 9.42 9.63 -10.18
C ASP A 153 9.01 8.38 -10.97
N MET A 154 8.23 8.61 -12.01
CA MET A 154 7.92 7.61 -13.03
C MET A 154 8.04 8.30 -14.38
N ARG A 155 9.18 8.14 -15.04
CA ARG A 155 9.45 8.80 -16.32
C ARG A 155 9.35 7.83 -17.47
N ARG A 156 8.80 8.34 -18.57
CA ARG A 156 8.76 7.66 -19.86
C ARG A 156 9.67 8.33 -20.88
N ASP A 157 10.21 7.55 -21.78
CA ASP A 157 10.87 8.08 -22.98
C ASP A 157 9.84 8.52 -24.03
N ALA A 158 10.33 9.02 -25.18
CA ALA A 158 9.47 9.45 -26.28
C ALA A 158 8.67 8.32 -26.93
N ALA A 159 9.05 7.05 -26.70
CA ALA A 159 8.32 5.87 -27.15
C ALA A 159 7.29 5.38 -26.11
N GLY A 160 7.15 6.08 -24.98
CA GLY A 160 6.24 5.73 -23.89
C GLY A 160 6.76 4.64 -22.97
N LYS A 161 8.00 4.15 -23.15
CA LYS A 161 8.61 3.14 -22.28
C LYS A 161 9.03 3.77 -20.96
N ILE A 162 8.79 3.08 -19.86
CA ILE A 162 9.22 3.52 -18.53
C ILE A 162 10.75 3.39 -18.43
N ILE A 163 11.42 4.49 -18.10
CA ILE A 163 12.88 4.61 -18.02
C ILE A 163 13.38 5.06 -16.64
N ASP A 164 12.47 5.43 -15.75
CA ASP A 164 12.78 5.76 -14.36
C ASP A 164 11.60 5.38 -13.47
N ILE A 165 11.89 4.77 -12.31
CA ILE A 165 10.90 4.37 -11.31
C ILE A 165 11.57 4.48 -9.95
N THR A 166 11.05 5.37 -9.10
CA THR A 166 11.54 5.56 -7.73
C THR A 166 10.39 5.85 -6.78
N GLY A 167 10.59 5.55 -5.51
CA GLY A 167 9.66 5.81 -4.43
C GLY A 167 9.30 4.55 -3.65
N PHE A 168 8.38 4.68 -2.70
CA PHE A 168 8.00 3.63 -1.76
C PHE A 168 6.48 3.43 -1.76
N GLY A 169 6.03 2.34 -1.14
CA GLY A 169 4.60 2.06 -0.94
C GLY A 169 3.83 1.75 -2.22
N ASN A 170 2.51 1.95 -2.16
CA ASN A 170 1.63 1.71 -3.30
C ASN A 170 2.03 2.59 -4.48
N LEU A 171 2.10 1.99 -5.68
CA LEU A 171 2.50 2.63 -6.93
C LEU A 171 3.91 3.25 -6.90
N ASN A 172 4.74 2.90 -5.90
CA ASN A 172 5.99 3.58 -5.57
C ASN A 172 5.81 5.09 -5.39
N ALA A 173 4.65 5.56 -4.94
CA ALA A 173 4.34 6.98 -5.01
C ALA A 173 4.92 7.78 -3.82
N TYR A 174 5.30 7.14 -2.72
CA TYR A 174 5.77 7.85 -1.52
C TYR A 174 7.25 8.26 -1.62
N PRO A 175 7.61 9.53 -1.33
CA PRO A 175 8.99 10.02 -1.35
C PRO A 175 9.82 9.51 -0.16
N VAL A 176 9.14 9.14 0.92
CA VAL A 176 9.76 8.79 2.19
C VAL A 176 9.13 7.51 2.73
N ARG A 177 9.97 6.65 3.30
CA ARG A 177 9.51 5.62 4.23
C ARG A 177 10.26 5.65 5.55
N LEU A 178 9.62 5.17 6.61
CA LEU A 178 10.24 4.85 7.88
C LEU A 178 10.33 3.33 8.01
N VAL A 179 11.54 2.79 8.13
CA VAL A 179 11.78 1.38 8.45
C VAL A 179 11.83 1.22 9.97
N LEU A 180 10.80 0.59 10.54
CA LEU A 180 10.56 0.56 11.98
C LEU A 180 11.64 -0.24 12.73
N GLN A 181 12.21 0.40 13.76
CA GLN A 181 13.13 -0.22 14.70
C GLN A 181 12.43 -0.55 16.02
N SER A 182 11.64 0.37 16.57
CA SER A 182 10.86 0.13 17.79
C SER A 182 9.65 1.05 17.87
N VAL A 183 8.72 0.72 18.77
CA VAL A 183 7.52 1.50 19.03
C VAL A 183 7.23 1.51 20.53
N THR A 184 6.74 2.63 21.04
CA THR A 184 6.22 2.79 22.41
C THR A 184 4.90 3.57 22.39
N ASP A 185 4.19 3.55 23.51
CA ASP A 185 3.00 4.39 23.76
C ASP A 185 1.86 4.16 22.74
N ALA A 186 1.68 2.93 22.27
CA ALA A 186 0.66 2.57 21.29
C ALA A 186 -0.76 2.72 21.87
N THR A 187 -1.57 3.59 21.26
CA THR A 187 -2.94 3.91 21.67
C THR A 187 -3.88 3.85 20.46
N ALA A 188 -5.03 3.19 20.61
CA ALA A 188 -5.99 3.02 19.52
C ALA A 188 -7.00 4.17 19.49
N ARG A 189 -7.30 4.66 18.29
CA ARG A 189 -8.47 5.49 17.98
C ARG A 189 -9.40 4.69 17.08
N GLU A 190 -10.59 4.35 17.58
CA GLU A 190 -11.58 3.62 16.76
C GLU A 190 -12.06 4.49 15.59
N ILE A 191 -12.21 3.86 14.43
CA ILE A 191 -12.77 4.49 13.23
C ILE A 191 -14.29 4.40 13.31
N ASP A 192 -14.98 5.50 12.99
CA ASP A 192 -16.45 5.55 13.02
C ASP A 192 -17.06 4.93 11.76
N TYR A 193 -17.54 3.68 11.91
CA TYR A 193 -18.30 2.96 10.88
C TYR A 193 -19.82 3.06 11.08
N SER A 194 -20.32 3.92 11.97
CA SER A 194 -21.75 3.95 12.34
C SER A 194 -22.66 4.28 11.15
N LYS A 195 -22.25 5.20 10.28
CA LYS A 195 -23.00 5.59 9.08
C LYS A 195 -23.16 4.42 8.11
N SER A 196 -22.08 3.74 7.77
CA SER A 196 -22.12 2.56 6.90
C SER A 196 -22.91 1.42 7.55
N ALA A 197 -22.69 1.16 8.85
CA ALA A 197 -23.35 0.07 9.57
C ALA A 197 -24.87 0.27 9.70
N ALA A 198 -25.34 1.51 9.88
CA ALA A 198 -26.76 1.83 9.94
C ALA A 198 -27.47 1.49 8.62
N ILE A 199 -26.78 1.69 7.51
CA ILE A 199 -27.30 1.44 6.16
C ILE A 199 -27.30 -0.06 5.83
N THR A 200 -26.33 -0.83 6.33
CA THR A 200 -26.11 -2.23 5.94
C THR A 200 -26.60 -3.27 6.96
N LYS A 201 -27.33 -2.85 8.01
CA LYS A 201 -27.70 -3.67 9.17
C LYS A 201 -28.37 -5.02 8.84
N SER A 202 -29.10 -5.10 7.73
CA SER A 202 -29.85 -6.30 7.31
C SER A 202 -29.15 -7.13 6.21
N GLU A 203 -27.92 -6.77 5.85
CA GLU A 203 -27.19 -7.47 4.79
C GLU A 203 -26.41 -8.66 5.34
N THR A 204 -26.24 -9.68 4.52
CA THR A 204 -25.27 -10.74 4.73
C THR A 204 -24.38 -10.75 3.51
N SER A 205 -23.06 -10.75 3.72
CA SER A 205 -22.11 -10.88 2.63
C SER A 205 -22.28 -12.25 1.98
N THR A 206 -22.43 -12.26 0.66
CA THR A 206 -22.34 -13.48 -0.13
C THR A 206 -20.88 -13.65 -0.52
N ASP A 207 -20.16 -14.46 0.25
CA ASP A 207 -18.84 -14.89 -0.18
C ASP A 207 -19.00 -15.96 -1.26
N SER A 208 -18.36 -15.72 -2.40
CA SER A 208 -18.23 -16.75 -3.43
C SER A 208 -17.31 -17.87 -2.91
N PRO A 209 -17.57 -19.14 -3.27
CA PRO A 209 -16.66 -20.24 -2.94
C PRO A 209 -15.24 -19.95 -3.45
N SER A 210 -14.24 -20.46 -2.73
CA SER A 210 -12.83 -20.32 -3.07
C SER A 210 -12.59 -20.73 -4.53
N GLY A 211 -12.00 -19.84 -5.33
CA GLY A 211 -11.68 -20.06 -6.73
C GLY A 211 -10.63 -19.08 -7.21
N ASP A 212 -10.29 -19.15 -8.49
CA ASP A 212 -9.41 -18.17 -9.14
C ASP A 212 -10.12 -16.80 -9.13
N ALA A 213 -9.54 -15.87 -8.37
CA ALA A 213 -10.11 -14.55 -8.19
C ALA A 213 -10.01 -13.71 -9.46
N THR A 214 -8.98 -13.87 -10.30
CA THR A 214 -8.88 -13.22 -11.62
C THR A 214 -9.98 -13.73 -12.56
N ALA A 215 -10.19 -15.05 -12.62
CA ALA A 215 -11.29 -15.64 -13.38
C ALA A 215 -12.66 -15.13 -12.90
N SER A 216 -12.80 -14.85 -11.60
CA SER A 216 -14.01 -14.26 -11.03
C SER A 216 -14.23 -12.83 -11.53
N VAL A 217 -13.19 -11.99 -11.60
CA VAL A 217 -13.31 -10.62 -12.14
C VAL A 217 -13.77 -10.65 -13.61
N HIS A 218 -13.20 -11.52 -14.45
CA HIS A 218 -13.68 -11.72 -15.82
C HIS A 218 -15.16 -12.13 -15.88
N ALA A 219 -15.62 -12.97 -14.95
CA ALA A 219 -17.03 -13.36 -14.88
C ALA A 219 -17.92 -12.18 -14.45
N PHE A 220 -17.46 -11.34 -13.53
CA PHE A 220 -18.18 -10.14 -13.09
C PHE A 220 -18.31 -9.10 -14.19
N ALA A 221 -17.28 -8.91 -15.03
CA ALA A 221 -17.35 -8.02 -16.20
C ALA A 221 -18.51 -8.38 -17.15
N LYS A 222 -18.75 -9.68 -17.36
CA LYS A 222 -19.80 -10.17 -18.27
C LYS A 222 -21.23 -9.85 -17.81
N VAL A 223 -21.44 -9.54 -16.53
CA VAL A 223 -22.76 -9.16 -15.99
C VAL A 223 -23.29 -7.88 -16.62
N PHE A 224 -22.40 -7.00 -17.09
CA PHE A 224 -22.78 -5.73 -17.72
C PHE A 224 -23.22 -5.87 -19.19
N GLY A 225 -23.13 -7.07 -19.77
CA GLY A 225 -23.43 -7.32 -21.19
C GLY A 225 -22.24 -7.05 -22.11
N ALA A 226 -22.31 -7.61 -23.32
CA ALA A 226 -21.27 -7.43 -24.33
C ALA A 226 -21.18 -5.96 -24.78
N SER A 227 -19.95 -5.47 -24.97
CA SER A 227 -19.66 -4.09 -25.43
C SER A 227 -20.17 -2.98 -24.49
N SER A 228 -20.39 -3.30 -23.21
CA SER A 228 -20.69 -2.30 -22.21
C SER A 228 -19.40 -1.62 -21.76
N PRO A 229 -19.27 -0.29 -21.82
CA PRO A 229 -18.07 0.41 -21.34
C PRO A 229 -17.72 0.11 -19.88
N LEU A 230 -18.72 -0.18 -19.04
CA LEU A 230 -18.53 -0.58 -17.64
C LEU A 230 -17.93 -1.99 -17.54
N GLY A 231 -18.42 -2.92 -18.35
CA GLY A 231 -17.88 -4.28 -18.45
C GLY A 231 -16.47 -4.26 -19.01
N ASP A 232 -16.21 -3.46 -20.04
CA ASP A 232 -14.89 -3.31 -20.66
C ASP A 232 -13.84 -2.77 -19.68
N GLN A 233 -14.23 -1.86 -18.77
CA GLN A 233 -13.34 -1.37 -17.72
C GLN A 233 -12.97 -2.47 -16.71
N VAL A 234 -13.95 -3.26 -16.24
CA VAL A 234 -13.67 -4.39 -15.32
C VAL A 234 -12.85 -5.48 -16.03
N GLU A 235 -13.14 -5.76 -17.29
CA GLU A 235 -12.41 -6.72 -18.11
C GLU A 235 -10.95 -6.27 -18.34
N ARG A 236 -10.72 -4.99 -18.63
CA ARG A 236 -9.37 -4.43 -18.78
C ARG A 236 -8.53 -4.64 -17.53
N ALA A 237 -9.10 -4.39 -16.36
CA ALA A 237 -8.40 -4.61 -15.10
C ALA A 237 -8.06 -6.09 -14.86
N ALA A 238 -9.00 -7.01 -15.13
CA ALA A 238 -8.73 -8.45 -15.02
C ALA A 238 -7.64 -8.91 -16.01
N ALA A 239 -7.74 -8.45 -17.26
CA ALA A 239 -6.81 -8.80 -18.34
C ALA A 239 -5.37 -8.31 -18.07
N ALA A 240 -5.18 -7.30 -17.21
CA ALA A 240 -3.87 -6.80 -16.84
C ALA A 240 -2.96 -7.88 -16.20
N PHE A 241 -3.56 -8.87 -15.54
CA PHE A 241 -2.84 -10.01 -14.94
C PHE A 241 -2.45 -11.09 -15.96
N GLY A 242 -2.94 -11.01 -17.20
CA GLY A 242 -2.62 -11.98 -18.25
C GLY A 242 -3.16 -13.38 -17.96
N LYS A 243 -2.75 -14.34 -18.79
CA LYS A 243 -3.10 -15.75 -18.60
C LYS A 243 -2.11 -16.45 -17.69
N GLN A 244 -2.53 -17.53 -17.05
CA GLN A 244 -1.63 -18.36 -16.26
C GLN A 244 -0.43 -18.82 -17.11
N GLY A 245 0.78 -18.52 -16.64
CA GLY A 245 2.04 -18.86 -17.30
C GLY A 245 2.49 -17.88 -18.39
N GLU A 246 1.71 -16.82 -18.66
CA GLU A 246 2.13 -15.73 -19.54
C GLU A 246 3.16 -14.86 -18.85
N ASP A 247 4.26 -14.56 -19.54
CA ASP A 247 5.25 -13.58 -19.07
C ASP A 247 4.82 -12.17 -19.50
N ASN A 248 3.84 -11.64 -18.78
CA ASN A 248 3.37 -10.26 -18.98
C ASN A 248 4.02 -9.29 -17.98
N GLY A 249 4.97 -9.71 -17.15
CA GLY A 249 5.60 -8.86 -16.13
C GLY A 249 4.77 -8.60 -14.86
N VAL A 250 3.56 -9.15 -14.71
CA VAL A 250 2.80 -9.07 -13.45
C VAL A 250 3.13 -10.26 -12.56
N THR A 251 3.53 -10.00 -11.33
CA THR A 251 3.76 -11.03 -10.31
C THR A 251 2.69 -10.91 -9.23
N VAL A 252 1.99 -12.01 -8.95
CA VAL A 252 1.02 -12.08 -7.86
C VAL A 252 1.66 -12.77 -6.66
N VAL A 253 1.70 -12.07 -5.53
CA VAL A 253 2.28 -12.58 -4.27
C VAL A 253 1.20 -12.62 -3.19
N PHE A 254 1.15 -13.71 -2.43
CA PHE A 254 0.27 -13.84 -1.26
C PHE A 254 1.11 -13.89 0.02
N SER A 255 1.19 -12.77 0.72
CA SER A 255 1.98 -12.65 1.95
C SER A 255 1.48 -11.52 2.85
N GLY A 256 1.98 -11.47 4.09
CA GLY A 256 1.90 -10.24 4.89
C GLY A 256 2.67 -9.14 4.17
N MET A 257 2.09 -7.94 4.07
CA MET A 257 2.65 -6.82 3.30
C MET A 257 3.12 -5.74 4.25
N ASN A 258 4.39 -5.34 4.15
CA ASN A 258 5.00 -4.29 4.97
C ASN A 258 6.53 -4.33 4.93
N GLU A 259 7.16 -5.31 4.28
CA GLU A 259 8.63 -5.43 4.34
C GLU A 259 9.35 -4.44 3.42
N ALA A 260 10.42 -3.84 3.93
CA ALA A 260 11.42 -3.15 3.13
C ALA A 260 12.23 -4.18 2.32
N SER A 261 11.74 -4.56 1.13
CA SER A 261 12.39 -5.59 0.33
C SER A 261 13.54 -5.03 -0.51
N LEU A 262 14.78 -5.43 -0.19
CA LEU A 262 15.94 -5.17 -1.05
C LEU A 262 15.74 -5.76 -2.46
N ARG A 263 15.04 -6.90 -2.56
CA ARG A 263 14.82 -7.58 -3.85
C ARG A 263 13.94 -6.77 -4.79
N LEU A 264 12.97 -6.03 -4.26
CA LEU A 264 12.02 -5.24 -5.05
C LEU A 264 12.62 -3.88 -5.47
N GLU A 265 13.70 -3.45 -4.83
CA GLU A 265 14.42 -2.22 -5.17
C GLU A 265 15.60 -2.45 -6.11
N GLN A 266 15.98 -3.71 -6.33
CA GLN A 266 17.00 -4.10 -7.30
C GLN A 266 16.37 -4.43 -8.65
N LYS A 267 17.20 -4.44 -9.69
CA LYS A 267 16.79 -4.98 -10.99
C LYS A 267 16.37 -6.44 -10.81
N GLY A 268 15.14 -6.75 -11.22
CA GLY A 268 14.62 -8.11 -11.16
C GLY A 268 15.44 -9.05 -12.04
N SER A 269 15.42 -10.33 -11.70
CA SER A 269 16.06 -11.40 -12.49
C SER A 269 15.30 -11.76 -13.77
N HIS A 270 14.06 -11.29 -13.91
CA HIS A 270 13.16 -11.59 -15.02
C HIS A 270 13.01 -10.38 -15.94
N ALA A 271 12.94 -10.62 -17.25
CA ALA A 271 12.55 -9.60 -18.20
C ALA A 271 11.04 -9.35 -18.12
N SER A 272 10.58 -8.25 -18.69
CA SER A 272 9.15 -8.03 -18.95
C SER A 272 8.95 -7.28 -20.27
N PRO A 273 7.76 -7.34 -20.88
CA PRO A 273 7.49 -6.66 -22.16
C PRO A 273 7.75 -5.14 -22.14
N ASP A 274 7.44 -4.49 -21.02
CA ASP A 274 7.56 -3.04 -20.80
C ASP A 274 8.87 -2.66 -20.08
N GLY A 275 9.67 -3.64 -19.66
CA GLY A 275 10.87 -3.44 -18.84
C GLY A 275 10.58 -3.19 -17.36
N VAL A 276 9.32 -3.31 -16.92
CA VAL A 276 8.86 -3.14 -15.54
C VAL A 276 8.15 -4.40 -15.05
N LEU A 277 8.44 -4.80 -13.82
CA LEU A 277 7.71 -5.82 -13.08
C LEU A 277 6.66 -5.15 -12.19
N TYR A 278 5.44 -5.66 -12.22
CA TYR A 278 4.30 -5.21 -11.44
C TYR A 278 4.04 -6.23 -10.34
N ASN A 279 4.55 -5.95 -9.14
CA ASN A 279 4.42 -6.84 -8.00
C ASN A 279 3.12 -6.53 -7.25
N CYS A 280 2.07 -7.27 -7.59
CA CYS A 280 0.77 -7.21 -6.91
C CYS A 280 0.78 -8.17 -5.72
N THR A 281 0.86 -7.64 -4.50
CA THR A 281 0.80 -8.44 -3.28
C THR A 281 -0.57 -8.33 -2.63
N PHE A 282 -1.08 -9.44 -2.10
CA PHE A 282 -2.38 -9.52 -1.44
C PHE A 282 -2.27 -10.25 -0.10
N ASP A 283 -2.87 -9.69 0.95
CA ASP A 283 -2.95 -10.35 2.25
C ASP A 283 -4.12 -11.34 2.24
N SER A 284 -3.84 -12.59 1.91
CA SER A 284 -4.86 -13.66 1.84
C SER A 284 -5.49 -14.01 3.20
N SER A 285 -4.94 -13.51 4.32
CA SER A 285 -5.57 -13.66 5.62
C SER A 285 -6.73 -12.68 5.80
N ARG A 286 -6.66 -11.52 5.12
CA ARG A 286 -7.64 -10.42 5.16
C ARG A 286 -8.50 -10.33 3.89
N LEU A 287 -8.05 -10.88 2.78
CA LEU A 287 -8.77 -10.93 1.50
C LEU A 287 -9.14 -12.38 1.15
N LYS A 288 -10.44 -12.65 1.09
CA LYS A 288 -10.99 -13.96 0.73
C LYS A 288 -12.19 -13.79 -0.21
N GLY A 289 -12.48 -14.82 -1.00
CA GLY A 289 -13.63 -14.85 -1.89
C GLY A 289 -13.73 -13.59 -2.74
N ASN A 290 -14.88 -12.90 -2.66
CA ASN A 290 -15.12 -11.69 -3.45
C ASN A 290 -14.22 -10.52 -3.05
N ALA A 291 -13.80 -10.40 -1.78
CA ALA A 291 -12.88 -9.34 -1.39
C ALA A 291 -11.55 -9.43 -2.14
N LEU A 292 -11.03 -10.65 -2.36
CA LEU A 292 -9.82 -10.84 -3.15
C LEU A 292 -10.03 -10.50 -4.63
N ALA A 293 -11.16 -10.87 -5.21
CA ALA A 293 -11.49 -10.50 -6.59
C ALA A 293 -11.61 -8.97 -6.77
N LEU A 294 -12.25 -8.28 -5.82
CA LEU A 294 -12.33 -6.82 -5.81
C LEU A 294 -10.93 -6.18 -5.71
N ALA A 295 -10.05 -6.73 -4.87
CA ALA A 295 -8.68 -6.25 -4.74
C ALA A 295 -7.85 -6.47 -6.02
N ILE A 296 -8.02 -7.61 -6.69
CA ILE A 296 -7.42 -7.90 -7.99
C ILE A 296 -7.90 -6.90 -9.03
N ALA A 297 -9.20 -6.63 -9.11
CA ALA A 297 -9.73 -5.64 -10.05
C ALA A 297 -9.17 -4.24 -9.78
N HIS A 298 -9.01 -3.85 -8.52
CA HIS A 298 -8.39 -2.58 -8.16
C HIS A 298 -6.94 -2.49 -8.66
N MET A 299 -6.09 -3.45 -8.27
CA MET A 299 -4.67 -3.45 -8.64
C MET A 299 -4.48 -3.63 -10.15
N GLY A 300 -5.35 -4.40 -10.79
CA GLY A 300 -5.38 -4.59 -12.24
C GLY A 300 -5.65 -3.31 -13.01
N GLU A 301 -6.54 -2.45 -12.52
CA GLU A 301 -6.78 -1.14 -13.13
C GLU A 301 -5.52 -0.26 -13.05
N HIS A 302 -4.79 -0.27 -11.94
CA HIS A 302 -3.51 0.45 -11.85
C HIS A 302 -2.46 -0.10 -12.81
N VAL A 303 -2.30 -1.43 -12.90
CA VAL A 303 -1.37 -2.04 -13.86
C VAL A 303 -1.75 -1.62 -15.29
N ALA A 304 -3.03 -1.69 -15.62
CA ALA A 304 -3.51 -1.32 -16.94
C ALA A 304 -3.29 0.16 -17.26
N ASP A 305 -3.56 1.07 -16.30
CA ASP A 305 -3.32 2.50 -16.46
C ASP A 305 -1.84 2.86 -16.60
N ILE A 306 -0.97 2.17 -15.87
CA ILE A 306 0.48 2.35 -16.03
C ILE A 306 0.95 1.77 -17.37
N ARG A 307 0.34 0.72 -17.92
CA ARG A 307 0.76 0.23 -19.25
C ARG A 307 0.27 1.11 -20.38
N ASP A 308 -0.98 1.54 -20.28
CA ASP A 308 -1.69 2.28 -21.31
C ASP A 308 -2.33 3.53 -20.69
N PRO A 309 -1.53 4.58 -20.45
CA PRO A 309 -2.01 5.81 -19.83
C PRO A 309 -2.97 6.53 -20.79
N LYS A 310 -4.20 6.78 -20.35
CA LYS A 310 -5.26 7.37 -21.20
C LYS A 310 -5.00 8.84 -21.56
N ALA A 311 -4.14 9.52 -20.81
CA ALA A 311 -3.73 10.90 -21.06
C ALA A 311 -2.29 11.15 -20.58
N SER A 312 -1.63 12.15 -21.16
CA SER A 312 -0.24 12.53 -20.80
C SER A 312 -0.10 13.19 -19.42
N SER A 313 -1.19 13.38 -18.67
CA SER A 313 -1.23 14.09 -17.38
C SER A 313 -1.95 13.30 -16.28
N GLU A 314 -1.85 11.99 -16.32
CA GLU A 314 -2.48 11.11 -15.34
C GLU A 314 -1.91 11.37 -13.94
N THR A 315 -2.73 11.96 -13.06
CA THR A 315 -2.35 12.21 -11.67
C THR A 315 -2.58 10.95 -10.83
N LEU A 316 -1.90 10.83 -9.69
CA LEU A 316 -2.17 9.78 -8.70
C LEU A 316 -3.65 9.74 -8.31
N TYR A 317 -4.28 10.92 -8.19
CA TYR A 317 -5.71 11.03 -7.93
C TYR A 317 -6.55 10.36 -9.02
N GLY A 318 -6.20 10.55 -10.30
CA GLY A 318 -6.89 9.92 -11.42
C GLY A 318 -6.77 8.40 -11.42
N LEU A 319 -5.57 7.89 -11.12
CA LEU A 319 -5.30 6.45 -10.99
C LEU A 319 -6.14 5.82 -9.87
N GLU A 320 -6.07 6.40 -8.67
CA GLU A 320 -6.83 5.94 -7.51
C GLU A 320 -8.34 6.02 -7.73
N ASN A 321 -8.84 7.14 -8.26
CA ASN A 321 -10.26 7.30 -8.55
C ASN A 321 -10.77 6.22 -9.52
N ARG A 322 -10.02 5.88 -10.58
CA ARG A 322 -10.41 4.79 -11.47
C ARG A 322 -10.30 3.42 -10.82
N GLY A 323 -9.24 3.15 -10.06
CA GLY A 323 -9.11 1.91 -9.29
C GLY A 323 -10.34 1.64 -8.41
N TRP A 324 -10.79 2.66 -7.67
CA TRP A 324 -11.99 2.56 -6.83
C TRP A 324 -13.30 2.46 -7.62
N ILE A 325 -13.43 3.16 -8.75
CA ILE A 325 -14.59 2.97 -9.65
C ILE A 325 -14.63 1.54 -10.18
N THR A 326 -13.51 1.00 -10.67
CA THR A 326 -13.40 -0.40 -11.12
C THR A 326 -13.75 -1.36 -9.99
N THR A 327 -13.32 -1.07 -8.76
CA THR A 327 -13.66 -1.86 -7.57
C THR A 327 -15.17 -1.87 -7.30
N ALA A 328 -15.83 -0.72 -7.37
CA ALA A 328 -17.29 -0.61 -7.19
C ALA A 328 -18.06 -1.34 -8.31
N LEU A 329 -17.64 -1.20 -9.57
CA LEU A 329 -18.21 -1.96 -10.69
C LEU A 329 -18.04 -3.47 -10.50
N THR A 330 -16.88 -3.90 -10.00
CA THR A 330 -16.62 -5.31 -9.69
C THR A 330 -17.52 -5.81 -8.55
N ALA A 331 -17.79 -4.99 -7.54
CA ALA A 331 -18.76 -5.30 -6.48
C ALA A 331 -20.19 -5.49 -7.03
N ILE A 332 -20.61 -4.65 -7.97
CA ILE A 332 -21.89 -4.78 -8.69
C ILE A 332 -21.94 -6.11 -9.45
N GLY A 333 -20.92 -6.42 -10.25
CA GLY A 333 -20.83 -7.68 -10.99
C GLY A 333 -20.81 -8.91 -10.09
N ALA A 334 -20.17 -8.80 -8.91
CA ALA A 334 -20.17 -9.80 -7.85
C ALA A 334 -21.48 -9.85 -7.05
N ARG A 335 -22.49 -9.05 -7.43
CA ARG A 335 -23.80 -8.93 -6.78
C ARG A 335 -23.70 -8.60 -5.28
N GLN A 336 -22.66 -7.85 -4.88
CA GLN A 336 -22.55 -7.33 -3.54
C GLN A 336 -23.61 -6.25 -3.33
N LYS A 337 -24.31 -6.32 -2.20
CA LYS A 337 -25.35 -5.35 -1.86
C LYS A 337 -24.76 -3.99 -1.49
N SER A 338 -23.57 -3.98 -0.90
CA SER A 338 -22.86 -2.75 -0.55
C SER A 338 -21.34 -2.94 -0.60
N LEU A 339 -20.60 -1.84 -0.65
CA LEU A 339 -19.14 -1.81 -0.51
C LEU A 339 -18.73 -0.65 0.39
N THR A 340 -18.09 -0.96 1.50
CA THR A 340 -17.41 0.02 2.37
C THR A 340 -15.90 -0.09 2.21
N ILE A 341 -15.21 1.04 2.26
CA ILE A 341 -13.76 1.17 2.15
C ILE A 341 -13.18 1.81 3.43
N PRO A 342 -11.85 1.88 3.61
CA PRO A 342 -11.24 2.37 4.85
C PRO A 342 -11.75 3.75 5.26
N GLY A 343 -11.92 3.99 6.56
CA GLY A 343 -12.51 5.23 7.08
C GLY A 343 -14.04 5.25 7.14
N GLY A 344 -14.71 4.16 6.73
CA GLY A 344 -16.16 4.02 6.85
C GLY A 344 -16.97 4.60 5.67
N TYR A 345 -16.30 4.90 4.56
CA TYR A 345 -16.94 5.41 3.35
C TYR A 345 -17.71 4.29 2.64
N LEU A 346 -19.02 4.49 2.47
CA LEU A 346 -19.89 3.60 1.69
C LEU A 346 -19.90 4.10 0.24
N ILE A 347 -19.21 3.39 -0.66
CA ILE A 347 -19.05 3.81 -2.06
C ILE A 347 -20.00 3.08 -3.02
N TRP A 348 -20.73 2.07 -2.54
CA TRP A 348 -21.77 1.38 -3.31
C TRP A 348 -22.86 0.85 -2.37
N ASN A 349 -24.12 0.98 -2.79
CA ASN A 349 -25.26 0.31 -2.18
C ASN A 349 -26.38 0.06 -3.21
N ALA A 350 -26.79 -1.20 -3.37
CA ALA A 350 -27.85 -1.65 -4.27
C ALA A 350 -29.25 -1.13 -3.89
N ALA A 351 -29.45 -0.65 -2.66
CA ALA A 351 -30.69 -0.04 -2.18
C ALA A 351 -30.80 1.47 -2.48
N TRP A 352 -29.74 2.11 -2.99
CA TRP A 352 -29.82 3.51 -3.39
C TRP A 352 -30.77 3.71 -4.58
N PRO A 353 -31.54 4.81 -4.63
CA PRO A 353 -32.36 5.12 -5.79
C PRO A 353 -31.50 5.20 -7.06
N PRO A 354 -31.93 4.64 -8.21
CA PRO A 354 -31.14 4.66 -9.44
C PRO A 354 -30.68 6.07 -9.87
N ALA A 355 -31.47 7.10 -9.58
CA ALA A 355 -31.15 8.49 -9.91
C ALA A 355 -29.98 9.06 -9.05
N ASP A 356 -29.72 8.46 -7.89
CA ASP A 356 -28.77 8.98 -6.90
C ASP A 356 -27.46 8.19 -6.85
N ILE A 357 -27.43 6.95 -7.39
CA ILE A 357 -26.27 6.03 -7.30
C ILE A 357 -24.97 6.71 -7.71
N ASN A 358 -24.94 7.34 -8.89
CA ASN A 358 -23.71 7.96 -9.41
C ASN A 358 -23.24 9.11 -8.53
N LYS A 359 -24.18 9.95 -8.06
CA LYS A 359 -23.87 11.08 -7.21
C LYS A 359 -23.34 10.63 -5.86
N LEU A 360 -24.06 9.73 -5.17
CA LEU A 360 -23.67 9.24 -3.85
C LEU A 360 -22.33 8.51 -3.87
N SER A 361 -22.09 7.67 -4.90
CA SER A 361 -20.81 6.98 -5.08
C SER A 361 -19.66 7.98 -5.32
N SER A 362 -19.88 8.96 -6.21
CA SER A 362 -18.88 9.96 -6.56
C SER A 362 -18.57 10.90 -5.39
N ASP A 363 -19.58 11.32 -4.63
CA ASP A 363 -19.41 12.18 -3.45
C ASP A 363 -18.60 11.43 -2.38
N ALA A 364 -18.99 10.18 -2.06
CA ALA A 364 -18.28 9.35 -1.09
C ALA A 364 -16.82 9.09 -1.50
N LEU A 365 -16.58 8.78 -2.78
CA LEU A 365 -15.23 8.56 -3.29
C LEU A 365 -14.41 9.85 -3.29
N SER A 366 -14.98 10.99 -3.68
CA SER A 366 -14.30 12.29 -3.63
C SER A 366 -13.87 12.66 -2.20
N GLU A 367 -14.75 12.44 -1.22
CA GLU A 367 -14.41 12.67 0.19
C GLU A 367 -13.34 11.71 0.70
N PHE A 368 -13.44 10.42 0.35
CA PHE A 368 -12.43 9.43 0.68
C PHE A 368 -11.06 9.81 0.10
N LEU A 369 -10.98 10.11 -1.20
CA LEU A 369 -9.72 10.44 -1.87
C LEU A 369 -9.07 11.72 -1.30
N LYS A 370 -9.86 12.73 -0.89
CA LYS A 370 -9.33 13.91 -0.20
C LYS A 370 -8.68 13.58 1.15
N SER A 371 -9.11 12.50 1.79
CA SER A 371 -8.56 12.01 3.06
C SER A 371 -7.32 11.14 2.89
N GLN A 372 -7.09 10.58 1.68
CA GLN A 372 -5.96 9.70 1.41
C GLN A 372 -4.66 10.47 1.43
N ALA A 373 -3.68 9.97 2.17
CA ALA A 373 -2.38 10.64 2.27
C ALA A 373 -1.70 10.74 0.91
N LEU A 374 -1.95 9.79 0.00
CA LEU A 374 -1.33 9.79 -1.31
C LEU A 374 -1.73 10.98 -2.22
N LEU A 375 -2.84 11.66 -1.91
CA LEU A 375 -3.55 12.54 -2.84
C LEU A 375 -3.74 13.99 -2.34
N GLN A 376 -3.06 14.38 -1.26
CA GLN A 376 -3.23 15.68 -0.60
C GLN A 376 -2.49 16.84 -1.26
#